data_AF-R7LT94-F1
#
_entry.id   AF-R7LT94-F1
#
_cell.length_a   1.000
_cell.length_b   1.000
_cell.length_c   1.000
_cell.angle_alpha   90.00
_cell.angle_beta   90.00
_cell.angle_gamma   90.00
#
_symmetry.space_group_name_H-M   'P 1'
#
loop_
_entity.id
_entity.type
_entity.pdbx_description
1 polymer ?
#
loop_
_entity_poly.entity_id
_entity_poly.type
_entity_poly.pdbx_seq_one_letter_code
_entity_poly.pdbx_strand_id
1 'polypeptide(L)'
;MKIMTKKINLKITIEEAAERHPVPVLGTDYKVKIIYKNIKVAELDVEDKIIKISLPNKYKKANNERILDIAIDKMYEQIARVEIERAMEKTRILLGFAPEDYEIRKMSDEFGRCEENKITINPEIVKYDREVIDYIVLHEYCHLKYKSHCKSFIKMLEKYEPNYKKFEKIVSNI
;
A
#
# COMPACT_ATOMS: atom_id res chain seq x y z
N MET A 1 56.30 -11.84 23.72
CA MET A 1 55.42 -12.57 22.79
C MET A 1 54.34 -11.60 22.33
N LYS A 2 54.41 -11.07 21.09
CA LYS A 2 53.43 -10.12 20.54
C LYS A 2 52.24 -10.93 19.98
N ILE A 3 51.07 -10.81 20.60
CA ILE A 3 49.82 -11.35 20.04
C ILE A 3 49.16 -10.21 19.27
N MET A 4 49.25 -10.26 17.94
CA MET A 4 48.57 -9.35 17.03
C MET A 4 47.08 -9.66 17.03
N THR A 5 46.26 -8.81 17.67
CA THR A 5 44.83 -8.78 17.44
C THR A 5 44.55 -8.06 16.12
N LYS A 6 44.37 -8.83 15.04
CA LYS A 6 43.82 -8.33 13.77
C LYS A 6 42.39 -7.82 14.05
N LYS A 7 42.20 -6.50 14.07
CA LYS A 7 40.87 -5.89 13.91
C LYS A 7 40.38 -6.25 12.51
N ILE A 8 39.46 -7.19 12.44
CA ILE A 8 38.74 -7.51 11.22
C ILE A 8 37.72 -6.38 11.01
N ASN A 9 38.12 -5.34 10.28
CA ASN A 9 37.18 -4.40 9.71
C ASN A 9 36.41 -5.14 8.60
N LEU A 10 35.26 -5.72 8.94
CA LEU A 10 34.29 -6.12 7.94
C LEU A 10 33.75 -4.82 7.32
N LYS A 11 34.38 -4.38 6.22
CA LYS A 11 33.67 -3.52 5.26
C LYS A 11 32.52 -4.38 4.74
N ILE A 12 31.34 -4.23 5.33
CA ILE A 12 30.11 -4.71 4.73
C ILE A 12 29.93 -3.82 3.50
N THR A 13 30.44 -4.28 2.36
CA THR A 13 30.15 -3.67 1.07
C THR A 13 28.65 -3.87 0.85
N ILE A 14 27.86 -2.85 1.19
CA ILE A 14 26.46 -2.77 0.81
C ILE A 14 26.49 -2.53 -0.69
N GLU A 15 26.54 -3.60 -1.48
CA GLU A 15 26.36 -3.51 -2.93
C GLU A 15 24.89 -3.17 -3.18
N GLU A 16 24.63 -1.90 -3.47
CA GLU A 16 23.32 -1.40 -3.89
C GLU A 16 22.95 -2.09 -5.20
N ALA A 17 21.86 -2.87 -5.20
CA ALA A 17 21.52 -3.76 -6.31
C ALA A 17 20.44 -3.21 -7.25
N ALA A 18 19.47 -2.46 -6.71
CA ALA A 18 18.40 -1.83 -7.47
C ALA A 18 17.76 -0.73 -6.62
N GLU A 19 17.32 0.36 -7.25
CA GLU A 19 16.57 1.41 -6.60
C GLU A 19 15.47 1.97 -7.49
N ARG A 20 14.40 2.47 -6.87
CA ARG A 20 13.32 3.19 -7.57
C ARG A 20 12.90 4.42 -6.77
N HIS A 21 12.69 5.50 -7.50
CA HIS A 21 12.13 6.74 -6.99
C HIS A 21 11.42 7.47 -8.14
N PRO A 22 10.22 8.02 -7.94
CA PRO A 22 9.43 7.97 -6.71
C PRO A 22 8.73 6.62 -6.52
N VAL A 23 8.51 6.24 -5.25
CA VAL A 23 7.60 5.17 -4.84
C VAL A 23 6.62 5.78 -3.83
N PRO A 24 5.40 6.15 -4.27
CA PRO A 24 4.42 6.82 -3.41
C PRO A 24 3.84 5.84 -2.38
N VAL A 25 3.85 6.24 -1.11
CA VAL A 25 3.25 5.52 0.01
C VAL A 25 2.58 6.55 0.92
N LEU A 26 1.27 6.42 1.11
CA LEU A 26 0.45 7.26 1.97
C LEU A 26 0.67 8.76 1.71
N GLY A 27 0.68 9.12 0.42
CA GLY A 27 0.88 10.50 -0.08
C GLY A 27 2.31 11.05 0.03
N THR A 28 3.27 10.21 0.43
CA THR A 28 4.69 10.59 0.47
C THR A 28 5.49 9.78 -0.55
N ASP A 29 6.31 10.48 -1.34
CA ASP A 29 7.25 9.82 -2.26
C ASP A 29 8.49 9.33 -1.51
N TYR A 30 8.73 8.02 -1.58
CA TYR A 30 9.91 7.37 -1.04
C TYR A 30 10.90 7.00 -2.14
N LYS A 31 12.16 6.81 -1.74
CA LYS A 31 13.15 6.07 -2.51
C LYS A 31 13.23 4.65 -1.98
N VAL A 32 12.90 3.65 -2.79
CA VAL A 32 13.04 2.24 -2.40
C VAL A 32 14.38 1.70 -2.88
N LYS A 33 15.11 1.02 -2.00
CA LYS A 33 16.38 0.36 -2.31
C LYS A 33 16.34 -1.10 -1.91
N ILE A 34 16.83 -1.99 -2.77
CA ILE A 34 17.09 -3.38 -2.40
C ILE A 34 18.51 -3.52 -1.87
N ILE A 35 18.62 -4.19 -0.72
CA ILE A 35 19.89 -4.58 -0.11
C ILE A 35 19.90 -6.09 0.04
N TYR A 36 20.94 -6.76 -0.46
CA TYR A 36 21.12 -8.19 -0.20
C TYR A 36 21.90 -8.42 1.10
N LYS A 37 21.33 -9.21 2.01
CA LYS A 37 21.92 -9.57 3.29
C LYS A 37 21.87 -11.08 3.52
N ASN A 38 22.70 -11.57 4.45
CA ASN A 38 22.63 -12.94 4.92
C ASN A 38 21.50 -13.11 5.96
N ILE A 39 20.26 -13.01 5.50
CA ILE A 39 19.03 -13.12 6.30
C ILE A 39 18.15 -14.24 5.78
N LYS A 40 17.26 -14.77 6.63
CA LYS A 40 16.32 -15.84 6.24
C LYS A 40 15.03 -15.31 5.62
N VAL A 41 14.55 -14.17 6.10
CA VAL A 41 13.28 -13.53 5.71
C VAL A 41 13.60 -12.11 5.26
N ALA A 42 12.75 -11.53 4.41
CA ALA A 42 12.89 -10.14 4.00
C ALA A 42 12.57 -9.20 5.19
N GLU A 43 13.29 -8.08 5.26
CA GLU A 43 13.10 -7.04 6.27
C GLU A 43 12.88 -5.69 5.58
N LEU A 44 12.11 -4.80 6.20
CA LEU A 44 11.81 -3.47 5.68
C LEU A 44 12.18 -2.44 6.74
N ASP A 45 13.12 -1.56 6.39
CA ASP A 45 13.55 -0.44 7.23
C ASP A 45 13.19 0.88 6.54
N VAL A 46 12.73 1.88 7.31
CA VAL A 46 12.40 3.22 6.79
C VAL A 46 13.21 4.27 7.53
N GLU A 47 14.02 5.03 6.79
CA GLU A 47 14.85 6.12 7.31
C GLU A 47 14.85 7.29 6.30
N ASP A 48 14.55 8.52 6.74
CA ASP A 48 14.68 9.75 5.92
C ASP A 48 14.10 9.65 4.49
N LYS A 49 12.88 9.10 4.35
CA LYS A 49 12.19 8.83 3.06
C LYS A 49 12.85 7.78 2.17
N ILE A 50 13.74 6.97 2.73
CA ILE A 50 14.33 5.81 2.07
C ILE A 50 13.72 4.56 2.70
N ILE A 51 13.12 3.72 1.87
CA ILE A 51 12.67 2.38 2.27
C ILE A 51 13.74 1.39 1.80
N LYS A 52 14.39 0.72 2.75
CA LYS A 52 15.37 -0.33 2.48
C LYS A 52 14.69 -1.68 2.61
N ILE A 53 14.57 -2.40 1.51
CA ILE A 53 14.08 -3.78 1.48
C ILE A 53 15.29 -4.69 1.50
N SER A 54 15.54 -5.30 2.66
CA SER A 54 16.61 -6.28 2.81
C SER A 54 16.12 -7.65 2.34
N LEU A 55 16.81 -8.26 1.38
CA LEU A 55 16.48 -9.57 0.82
C LEU A 55 17.60 -10.59 1.08
N PRO A 56 17.28 -11.89 1.23
CA PRO A 56 18.28 -12.94 1.31
C PRO A 56 19.20 -13.00 0.07
N ASN A 57 20.50 -13.25 0.29
CA ASN A 57 21.52 -13.35 -0.78
C ASN A 57 21.18 -14.31 -1.93
N LYS A 58 20.30 -15.30 -1.72
CA LYS A 58 19.84 -16.22 -2.77
C LYS A 58 19.16 -15.51 -3.95
N TYR A 59 18.59 -14.32 -3.71
CA TYR A 59 17.93 -13.51 -4.74
C TYR A 59 18.92 -12.65 -5.55
N LYS A 60 20.20 -12.54 -5.14
CA LYS A 60 21.21 -11.68 -5.77
C LYS A 60 21.48 -12.00 -7.25
N LYS A 61 21.25 -13.23 -7.68
CA LYS A 61 21.51 -13.69 -9.07
C LYS A 61 20.31 -13.51 -10.01
N ALA A 62 19.15 -13.11 -9.51
CA ALA A 62 17.97 -12.90 -10.33
C ALA A 62 17.94 -11.46 -10.91
N ASN A 63 17.05 -11.21 -11.87
CA ASN A 63 16.90 -9.89 -12.46
C ASN A 63 16.47 -8.88 -11.37
N ASN A 64 17.38 -7.96 -11.04
CA ASN A 64 17.24 -6.98 -9.98
C ASN A 64 16.01 -6.07 -10.15
N GLU A 65 15.62 -5.71 -11.38
CA GLU A 65 14.44 -4.88 -11.64
C GLU A 65 13.14 -5.64 -11.34
N ARG A 66 13.03 -6.88 -11.83
CA ARG A 66 11.85 -7.71 -11.56
C ARG A 66 11.68 -8.02 -10.08
N ILE A 67 12.79 -8.21 -9.35
CA ILE A 67 12.75 -8.38 -7.90
C ILE A 67 12.28 -7.10 -7.22
N LEU A 68 12.73 -5.93 -7.69
CA LEU A 68 12.28 -4.64 -7.18
C LEU A 68 10.78 -4.44 -7.36
N ASP A 69 10.24 -4.78 -8.54
CA ASP A 69 8.81 -4.72 -8.81
C ASP A 69 8.02 -5.61 -7.83
N ILE A 70 8.44 -6.88 -7.68
CA ILE A 70 7.79 -7.83 -6.77
C ILE A 70 7.88 -7.36 -5.31
N ALA A 71 9.02 -6.79 -4.91
CA ALA A 71 9.23 -6.32 -3.54
C ALA A 71 8.35 -5.10 -3.23
N ILE A 72 8.23 -4.16 -4.18
CA ILE A 72 7.35 -2.99 -4.05
C ILE A 72 5.87 -3.42 -4.04
N ASP A 73 5.46 -4.31 -4.95
CA ASP A 73 4.10 -4.86 -4.97
C ASP A 73 3.77 -5.53 -3.63
N LYS A 74 4.71 -6.34 -3.09
CA LYS A 74 4.50 -7.00 -1.80
C LYS A 74 4.42 -6.01 -0.64
N MET A 75 5.22 -4.95 -0.68
CA MET A 75 5.16 -3.87 0.28
C MET A 75 3.80 -3.18 0.26
N TYR A 76 3.29 -2.82 -0.92
CA TYR A 76 1.94 -2.24 -1.05
C TYR A 76 0.86 -3.18 -0.53
N GLU A 77 0.91 -4.47 -0.85
CA GLU A 77 -0.05 -5.45 -0.28
C GLU A 77 -0.05 -5.45 1.26
N GLN A 78 1.12 -5.38 1.90
CA GLN A 78 1.20 -5.37 3.37
C GLN A 78 0.66 -4.07 3.97
N ILE A 79 1.01 -2.92 3.38
CA ILE A 79 0.49 -1.62 3.83
C ILE A 79 -1.02 -1.57 3.61
N ALA A 80 -1.50 -2.08 2.47
CA ALA A 80 -2.91 -2.10 2.09
C ALA A 80 -3.73 -2.90 3.07
N ARG A 81 -3.26 -4.07 3.52
CA ARG A 81 -3.95 -4.86 4.56
C ARG A 81 -4.25 -4.04 5.80
N VAL A 82 -3.25 -3.32 6.32
CA VAL A 82 -3.40 -2.51 7.52
C VAL A 82 -4.32 -1.29 7.29
N GLU A 83 -4.08 -0.55 6.22
CA GLU A 83 -4.78 0.72 5.98
C GLU A 83 -6.21 0.53 5.47
N ILE A 84 -6.47 -0.52 4.68
CA ILE A 84 -7.81 -0.90 4.25
C ILE A 84 -8.58 -1.44 5.44
N GLU A 85 -8.02 -2.34 6.26
CA GLU A 85 -8.72 -2.82 7.46
C GLU A 85 -9.11 -1.67 8.41
N ARG A 86 -8.19 -0.73 8.63
CA ARG A 86 -8.47 0.51 9.38
C ARG A 86 -9.64 1.30 8.76
N ALA A 87 -9.63 1.52 7.45
CA ALA A 87 -10.67 2.29 6.76
C ALA A 87 -12.02 1.55 6.73
N MET A 88 -12.01 0.23 6.56
CA MET A 88 -13.19 -0.64 6.61
C MET A 88 -13.84 -0.55 7.99
N GLU A 89 -13.07 -0.66 9.06
CA GLU A 89 -13.59 -0.59 10.43
C GLU A 89 -14.12 0.80 10.77
N LYS A 90 -13.36 1.86 10.42
CA LYS A 90 -13.81 3.25 10.57
C LYS A 90 -15.16 3.47 9.89
N THR A 91 -15.30 2.99 8.66
CA THR A 91 -16.52 3.17 7.85
C THR A 91 -17.67 2.34 8.39
N ARG A 92 -17.42 1.11 8.84
CA ARG A 92 -18.41 0.24 9.48
C ARG A 92 -19.02 0.91 10.71
N ILE A 93 -18.19 1.47 11.59
CA ILE A 93 -18.63 2.19 12.78
C ILE A 93 -19.44 3.43 12.39
N LEU A 94 -18.96 4.19 11.40
CA LEU A 94 -19.61 5.43 10.94
C LEU A 94 -21.00 5.20 10.35
N LEU A 95 -21.16 4.11 9.60
CA LEU A 95 -22.38 3.82 8.84
C LEU A 95 -23.35 2.86 9.55
N GLY A 96 -22.85 2.04 10.48
CA GLY A 96 -23.64 1.08 11.24
C GLY A 96 -24.03 -0.18 10.47
N PHE A 97 -23.37 -0.49 9.36
CA PHE A 97 -23.53 -1.75 8.61
C PHE A 97 -22.19 -2.15 7.97
N ALA A 98 -22.11 -3.37 7.45
CA ALA A 98 -20.90 -3.97 6.87
C ALA A 98 -21.24 -4.74 5.58
N PRO A 99 -20.27 -4.94 4.66
CA PRO A 99 -20.41 -5.94 3.61
C PRO A 99 -20.45 -7.35 4.20
N GLU A 100 -20.86 -8.33 3.39
CA GLU A 100 -20.77 -9.75 3.76
C GLU A 100 -19.31 -10.23 3.79
N ASP A 101 -18.50 -9.73 2.86
CA ASP A 101 -17.08 -10.04 2.74
C ASP A 101 -16.33 -8.85 2.12
N TYR A 102 -15.02 -8.80 2.30
CA TYR A 102 -14.16 -7.94 1.51
C TYR A 102 -12.85 -8.60 1.11
N GLU A 103 -12.32 -8.18 -0.04
CA GLU A 103 -11.08 -8.73 -0.59
C GLU A 103 -10.14 -7.60 -1.01
N ILE A 104 -8.84 -7.80 -0.75
CA ILE A 104 -7.79 -6.93 -1.28
C ILE A 104 -7.19 -7.64 -2.48
N ARG A 105 -7.37 -7.08 -3.68
CA ARG A 105 -6.92 -7.69 -4.93
C ARG A 105 -6.48 -6.61 -5.91
N LYS A 106 -5.35 -6.82 -6.59
CA LYS A 106 -4.88 -5.92 -7.66
C LYS A 106 -5.89 -5.88 -8.80
N MET A 107 -6.28 -4.68 -9.21
CA MET A 107 -7.25 -4.42 -10.28
C MET A 107 -6.59 -3.53 -11.32
N SER A 108 -7.00 -3.67 -12.59
CA SER A 108 -6.37 -2.97 -13.71
C SER A 108 -6.74 -1.49 -13.75
N ASP A 109 -8.03 -1.19 -13.63
CA ASP A 109 -8.58 0.13 -13.98
C ASP A 109 -9.47 0.72 -12.86
N GLU A 110 -9.49 0.10 -11.68
CA GLU A 110 -10.40 0.50 -10.59
C GLU A 110 -9.66 0.48 -9.24
N PHE A 111 -10.03 1.38 -8.33
CA PHE A 111 -9.54 1.38 -6.94
C PHE A 111 -10.39 0.55 -6.00
N GLY A 112 -11.65 0.32 -6.36
CA GLY A 112 -12.58 -0.50 -5.60
C GLY A 112 -13.79 -0.83 -6.46
N ARG A 113 -14.53 -1.85 -6.03
CA ARG A 113 -15.86 -2.17 -6.54
C ARG A 113 -16.66 -2.93 -5.49
N CYS A 114 -17.99 -2.89 -5.63
CA CYS A 114 -18.91 -3.63 -4.79
C CYS A 114 -19.88 -4.48 -5.64
N GLU A 115 -19.74 -5.79 -5.57
CA GLU A 115 -20.57 -6.78 -6.29
C GLU A 115 -21.23 -7.70 -5.25
N GLU A 116 -22.54 -7.93 -5.34
CA GLU A 116 -23.25 -8.90 -4.47
C GLU A 116 -22.94 -8.78 -2.96
N ASN A 117 -22.89 -7.55 -2.43
CA ASN A 117 -22.54 -7.25 -1.02
C ASN A 117 -21.10 -7.58 -0.60
N LYS A 118 -20.23 -7.91 -1.56
CA LYS A 118 -18.79 -8.05 -1.37
C LYS A 118 -18.06 -6.84 -1.92
N ILE A 119 -17.17 -6.28 -1.11
CA ILE A 119 -16.30 -5.16 -1.51
C ILE A 119 -14.94 -5.70 -1.94
N THR A 120 -14.44 -5.29 -3.09
CA THR A 120 -13.06 -5.54 -3.52
C THR A 120 -12.32 -4.22 -3.55
N ILE A 121 -11.14 -4.14 -2.93
CA ILE A 121 -10.31 -2.93 -2.91
C ILE A 121 -8.93 -3.23 -3.52
N ASN A 122 -8.46 -2.31 -4.36
CA ASN A 122 -7.15 -2.40 -4.99
C ASN A 122 -6.06 -1.99 -3.98
N PRO A 123 -5.02 -2.81 -3.71
CA PRO A 123 -3.93 -2.42 -2.80
C PRO A 123 -3.17 -1.17 -3.25
N GLU A 124 -3.22 -0.81 -4.54
CA GLU A 124 -2.55 0.38 -5.09
C GLU A 124 -3.08 1.70 -4.50
N ILE A 125 -4.24 1.70 -3.82
CA ILE A 125 -4.76 2.91 -3.16
C ILE A 125 -3.83 3.44 -2.06
N VAL A 126 -2.92 2.61 -1.54
CA VAL A 126 -1.93 3.04 -0.54
C VAL A 126 -0.89 4.01 -1.08
N LYS A 127 -0.89 4.27 -2.39
CA LYS A 127 -0.10 5.35 -2.98
C LYS A 127 -0.65 6.73 -2.59
N TYR A 128 -1.94 6.82 -2.28
CA TYR A 128 -2.61 8.06 -1.93
C TYR A 128 -2.64 8.27 -0.41
N ASP A 129 -2.91 9.50 0.01
CA ASP A 129 -3.11 9.86 1.42
C ASP A 129 -4.23 9.04 2.07
N ARG A 130 -4.16 8.88 3.40
CA ARG A 130 -5.17 8.15 4.18
C ARG A 130 -6.60 8.68 4.00
N GLU A 131 -6.76 9.98 3.76
CA GLU A 131 -8.08 10.58 3.49
C GLU A 131 -8.68 10.05 2.18
N VAL A 132 -7.85 9.83 1.15
CA VAL A 132 -8.28 9.26 -0.13
C VAL A 132 -8.66 7.79 0.04
N ILE A 133 -7.88 7.04 0.82
CA ILE A 133 -8.19 5.64 1.17
C ILE A 133 -9.53 5.55 1.88
N ASP A 134 -9.76 6.38 2.89
CA ASP A 134 -11.02 6.45 3.63
C ASP A 134 -12.20 6.76 2.71
N TYR A 135 -12.01 7.71 1.78
CA TYR A 135 -13.02 8.07 0.79
C TYR A 135 -13.37 6.90 -0.15
N ILE A 136 -12.37 6.20 -0.69
CA ILE A 136 -12.59 5.05 -1.60
C ILE A 136 -13.37 3.96 -0.86
N VAL A 137 -13.01 3.65 0.39
CA VAL A 137 -13.74 2.66 1.17
C VAL A 137 -15.17 3.12 1.47
N LEU A 138 -15.37 4.38 1.87
CA LEU A 138 -16.71 4.95 2.07
C LEU A 138 -17.58 4.87 0.81
N HIS A 139 -16.98 5.11 -0.36
CA HIS A 139 -17.63 5.01 -1.67
C HIS A 139 -18.18 3.60 -1.90
N GLU A 140 -17.35 2.57 -1.71
CA GLU A 140 -17.78 1.18 -1.88
C GLU A 140 -18.84 0.76 -0.86
N TYR A 141 -18.76 1.25 0.38
CA TYR A 141 -19.82 1.04 1.37
C TYR A 141 -21.17 1.65 0.94
N CYS A 142 -21.16 2.79 0.26
CA CYS A 142 -22.39 3.37 -0.28
C CYS A 142 -23.01 2.46 -1.35
N HIS A 143 -22.21 1.70 -2.10
CA HIS A 143 -22.67 0.72 -3.08
C HIS A 143 -23.34 -0.53 -2.49
N LEU A 144 -23.17 -0.78 -1.18
CA LEU A 144 -23.96 -1.79 -0.46
C LEU A 144 -25.45 -1.41 -0.42
N LYS A 145 -25.78 -0.12 -0.41
CA LYS A 145 -27.17 0.38 -0.40
C LYS A 145 -27.67 0.83 -1.76
N TYR A 146 -26.79 1.40 -2.59
CA TYR A 146 -27.18 2.01 -3.85
C TYR A 146 -26.25 1.57 -4.99
N LYS A 147 -26.77 0.78 -5.94
CA LYS A 147 -25.98 0.20 -7.04
C LYS A 147 -25.52 1.20 -8.10
N SER A 148 -25.94 2.45 -8.01
CA SER A 148 -25.53 3.53 -8.92
C SER A 148 -25.38 4.83 -8.14
N HIS A 149 -24.63 5.79 -8.69
CA HIS A 149 -24.43 7.15 -8.17
C HIS A 149 -25.70 8.04 -8.27
N CYS A 150 -26.85 7.47 -7.94
CA CYS A 150 -28.12 8.18 -7.89
C CYS A 150 -28.14 9.25 -6.79
N LYS A 151 -29.18 10.10 -6.77
CA LYS A 151 -29.30 11.19 -5.78
C LYS A 151 -29.19 10.68 -4.32
N SER A 152 -29.69 9.49 -4.02
CA SER A 152 -29.61 8.90 -2.68
C SER A 152 -28.18 8.46 -2.32
N PHE A 153 -27.43 7.92 -3.29
CA PHE A 153 -26.01 7.62 -3.12
C PHE A 153 -25.24 8.90 -2.79
N ILE A 154 -25.40 9.94 -3.61
CA ILE A 154 -24.66 11.21 -3.44
C ILE A 154 -25.00 11.85 -2.08
N LYS A 155 -26.28 11.86 -1.69
CA LYS A 155 -26.70 12.35 -0.36
C LYS A 155 -26.07 11.59 0.78
N MET A 156 -25.93 10.27 0.65
CA MET A 156 -25.31 9.44 1.67
C MET A 156 -23.80 9.72 1.74
N LEU A 157 -23.13 9.75 0.61
CA LEU A 157 -21.70 10.06 0.52
C LEU A 157 -21.39 11.44 1.11
N GLU A 158 -22.11 12.49 0.66
CA GLU A 158 -21.94 13.87 1.11
C GLU A 158 -22.23 14.05 2.61
N LYS A 159 -23.17 13.28 3.17
CA LYS A 159 -23.45 13.30 4.61
C LYS A 159 -22.23 12.90 5.46
N TYR A 160 -21.48 11.91 4.99
CA TYR A 160 -20.36 11.33 5.76
C TYR A 160 -18.99 11.87 5.32
N GLU A 161 -18.90 12.39 4.09
CA GLU A 161 -17.74 13.09 3.57
C GLU A 161 -18.18 14.37 2.81
N PRO A 162 -18.34 15.51 3.50
CA PRO A 162 -18.77 16.75 2.86
C PRO A 162 -17.81 17.25 1.77
N ASN A 163 -16.53 16.88 1.84
CA ASN A 163 -15.54 17.23 0.82
C ASN A 163 -15.42 16.16 -0.27
N TYR A 164 -16.43 15.29 -0.46
CA TYR A 164 -16.35 14.17 -1.39
C TYR A 164 -15.91 14.59 -2.80
N LYS A 165 -16.32 15.77 -3.28
CA LYS A 165 -15.92 16.30 -4.60
C LYS A 165 -14.41 16.54 -4.73
N LYS A 166 -13.70 16.85 -3.64
CA LYS A 166 -12.24 16.96 -3.62
C LYS A 166 -11.63 15.59 -3.91
N PHE A 167 -12.09 14.57 -3.19
CA PHE A 167 -11.60 13.20 -3.34
C PHE A 167 -12.01 12.59 -4.66
N GLU A 168 -13.26 12.81 -5.08
CA GLU A 168 -13.78 12.48 -6.40
C GLU A 168 -12.80 12.99 -7.45
N LYS A 169 -12.38 14.25 -7.45
CA LYS A 169 -11.38 14.77 -8.41
C LYS A 169 -10.02 14.06 -8.36
N ILE A 170 -9.55 13.68 -7.18
CA ILE A 170 -8.29 12.92 -7.02
C ILE A 170 -8.43 11.54 -7.67
N VAL A 171 -9.62 10.95 -7.53
CA VAL A 171 -9.95 9.65 -8.07
C VAL A 171 -10.59 9.75 -9.47
N SER A 172 -10.87 10.93 -10.03
CA SER A 172 -11.61 11.12 -11.30
C SER A 172 -10.76 10.85 -12.54
N ASN A 173 -9.58 10.24 -12.36
CA ASN A 173 -8.84 9.57 -13.43
C ASN A 173 -9.13 8.04 -13.44
N ILE A 174 -10.34 7.65 -12.98
CA ILE A 174 -10.90 6.29 -12.96
C ILE A 174 -12.09 6.25 -13.89
#